data_AF-A0A7C4D4M3-F1
#
_entry.id   AF-A0A7C4D4M3-F1
#
_cell.length_a   1.000
_cell.length_b   1.000
_cell.length_c   1.000
_cell.angle_alpha   90.00
_cell.angle_beta   90.00
_cell.angle_gamma   90.00
#
_symmetry.space_group_name_H-M   'P 1'
#
loop_
_entity.id
_entity.type
_entity.pdbx_description
1 polymer ?
#
loop_
_entity_poly.entity_id
_entity_poly.type
_entity_poly.pdbx_seq_one_letter_code
_entity_poly.pdbx_strand_id
1 'polypeptide(L)'
;SRILALSSAGNAFLNEEKPWELDPKDASGIVFDLLQVVKALAVMLYPMIPSSAERIWNLLGYNDNLANHLWIEALEPLPPGQDLLEPKPLFSKITDEDIKAAVQKIESIRERISSQQLLQ
;
A
#
# COMPACT_ATOMS: atom_id res chain seq x y z
N SER A 1 8.17 -0.34 -13.85
CA SER A 1 7.86 -1.65 -13.23
C SER A 1 6.43 -2.04 -13.59
N ARG A 2 6.06 -3.33 -13.62
CA ARG A 2 4.68 -3.75 -13.94
C ARG A 2 3.65 -3.40 -12.86
N ILE A 3 4.07 -3.35 -11.59
CA ILE A 3 3.22 -2.95 -10.45
C ILE A 3 2.75 -1.51 -10.59
N LEU A 4 3.66 -0.57 -10.90
CA LEU A 4 3.30 0.83 -11.10
C LEU A 4 2.40 1.00 -12.32
N ALA A 5 2.59 0.21 -13.38
CA ALA A 5 1.71 0.23 -14.54
C ALA A 5 0.27 -0.19 -14.17
N LEU A 6 0.10 -1.23 -13.34
CA LEU A 6 -1.22 -1.65 -12.83
C LEU A 6 -1.86 -0.56 -11.97
N SER A 7 -1.09 0.05 -11.05
CA SER A 7 -1.58 1.16 -10.23
C SER A 7 -1.99 2.36 -11.08
N SER A 8 -1.19 2.74 -12.08
CA SER A 8 -1.54 3.83 -13.01
C SER A 8 -2.79 3.52 -13.84
N ALA A 9 -2.97 2.27 -14.28
CA ALA A 9 -4.18 1.86 -15.00
C ALA A 9 -5.43 1.96 -14.11
N GLY A 10 -5.36 1.52 -12.86
CA GLY A 10 -6.45 1.68 -11.89
C GLY A 10 -6.79 3.16 -11.63
N ASN A 11 -5.78 4.02 -11.49
CA ASN A 11 -6.00 5.46 -11.35
C ASN A 11 -6.63 6.09 -12.61
N ALA A 12 -6.22 5.67 -13.80
CA ALA A 12 -6.81 6.14 -15.05
C ALA A 12 -8.29 5.74 -15.15
N PHE A 13 -8.61 4.48 -14.84
CA PHE A 13 -9.98 3.99 -14.80
C PHE A 13 -10.84 4.74 -13.77
N LEU A 14 -10.34 4.92 -12.54
CA LEU A 14 -11.01 5.72 -11.51
C LEU A 14 -11.32 7.15 -11.97
N ASN A 15 -10.39 7.78 -12.69
CA ASN A 15 -10.55 9.15 -13.19
C ASN A 15 -11.51 9.26 -14.38
N GLU A 16 -11.58 8.23 -15.22
CA GLU A 16 -12.48 8.16 -16.36
C GLU A 16 -13.93 7.93 -15.90
N GLU A 17 -14.12 6.97 -14.99
CA GLU A 17 -15.44 6.56 -14.49
C GLU A 17 -16.04 7.53 -13.46
N LYS A 18 -15.19 8.26 -12.72
CA LYS A 18 -15.61 9.25 -11.69
C LYS A 18 -16.73 8.76 -10.76
N PRO A 19 -16.55 7.63 -10.06
CA PRO A 19 -17.63 7.01 -9.28
C PRO A 19 -18.21 7.90 -8.16
N TRP A 20 -17.49 8.95 -7.73
CA TRP A 20 -17.99 9.94 -6.76
C TRP A 20 -19.05 10.89 -7.33
N GLU A 21 -19.22 10.95 -8.66
CA GLU A 21 -20.26 11.73 -9.34
C GLU A 21 -21.50 10.89 -9.65
N LEU A 22 -21.41 9.57 -9.49
CA LEU A 22 -22.47 8.61 -9.81
C LEU A 22 -23.33 8.29 -8.59
N ASP A 23 -24.54 7.78 -8.84
CA ASP A 23 -25.35 7.20 -7.80
C ASP A 23 -24.67 5.94 -7.22
N PRO A 24 -24.84 5.64 -5.91
CA PRO A 24 -24.14 4.51 -5.27
C PRO A 24 -24.35 3.16 -5.96
N LYS A 25 -25.52 2.96 -6.56
CA LYS A 25 -25.85 1.73 -7.29
C LYS A 25 -24.96 1.56 -8.52
N ASP A 26 -24.72 2.63 -9.27
CA ASP A 26 -23.92 2.62 -10.49
C ASP A 26 -22.42 2.64 -10.15
N ALA A 27 -22.03 3.37 -9.10
CA ALA A 27 -20.65 3.41 -8.59
C ALA A 27 -20.16 2.07 -8.04
N SER A 28 -21.06 1.23 -7.49
CA SER A 28 -20.68 0.00 -6.79
C SER A 28 -19.87 -0.98 -7.62
N GLY A 29 -20.19 -1.13 -8.91
CA GLY A 29 -19.46 -2.01 -9.82
C GLY A 29 -18.04 -1.51 -10.08
N ILE A 30 -17.91 -0.22 -10.40
CA ILE A 30 -16.62 0.45 -10.62
C ILE A 30 -15.73 0.35 -9.38
N VAL A 31 -16.29 0.61 -8.20
CA VAL A 31 -15.55 0.51 -6.94
C VAL A 31 -15.14 -0.93 -6.66
N PHE A 32 -16.00 -1.91 -6.94
CA PHE A 32 -15.67 -3.32 -6.79
C PHE A 32 -14.50 -3.72 -7.70
N ASP A 33 -14.52 -3.30 -8.96
CA ASP A 33 -13.41 -3.56 -9.90
C ASP A 33 -12.10 -2.92 -9.45
N LEU A 34 -12.14 -1.69 -8.93
CA LEU A 34 -10.98 -1.02 -8.34
C LEU A 34 -10.45 -1.76 -7.10
N LEU A 35 -11.33 -2.32 -6.27
CA LEU A 35 -10.92 -3.12 -5.11
C LEU A 35 -10.20 -4.42 -5.54
N GLN A 36 -10.56 -5.00 -6.70
CA GLN A 36 -9.80 -6.12 -7.27
C GLN A 36 -8.37 -5.70 -7.62
N VAL A 37 -8.21 -4.53 -8.24
CA VAL A 37 -6.89 -3.97 -8.55
C VAL A 37 -6.09 -3.75 -7.26
N VAL A 38 -6.72 -3.25 -6.21
CA VAL A 38 -6.09 -3.06 -4.89
C VAL A 38 -5.66 -4.39 -4.27
N LYS A 39 -6.48 -5.45 -4.35
CA LYS A 39 -6.12 -6.81 -3.90
C LYS A 39 -4.89 -7.32 -4.64
N ALA A 40 -4.88 -7.22 -5.97
CA ALA A 40 -3.75 -7.63 -6.79
C ALA A 40 -2.47 -6.86 -6.42
N LEU A 41 -2.58 -5.54 -6.19
CA LEU A 41 -1.46 -4.72 -5.76
C LEU A 41 -0.92 -5.15 -4.39
N ALA A 42 -1.78 -5.51 -3.43
CA ALA A 42 -1.34 -6.02 -2.12
C ALA A 42 -0.44 -7.25 -2.29
N VAL A 43 -0.91 -8.27 -3.03
CA VAL A 43 -0.17 -9.51 -3.30
C VAL A 43 1.14 -9.22 -4.02
N MET A 44 1.13 -8.39 -5.07
CA MET A 44 2.32 -8.07 -5.86
C MET A 44 3.36 -7.23 -5.10
N LEU A 45 2.92 -6.38 -4.16
CA LEU A 45 3.79 -5.51 -3.37
C LEU A 45 4.43 -6.23 -2.19
N TYR A 46 3.87 -7.37 -1.76
CA TYR A 46 4.35 -8.13 -0.61
C TYR A 46 5.87 -8.39 -0.57
N PRO A 47 6.55 -8.85 -1.65
CA PRO A 47 8.00 -9.06 -1.61
C PRO A 47 8.84 -7.78 -1.50
N MET A 48 8.27 -6.60 -1.76
CA MET A 48 8.99 -5.32 -1.78
C MET A 48 8.71 -4.49 -0.52
N ILE A 49 7.45 -4.43 -0.10
CA ILE A 49 6.98 -3.62 1.03
C ILE A 49 5.96 -4.42 1.87
N PRO A 50 6.38 -5.51 2.52
CA PRO A 50 5.47 -6.47 3.17
C PRO A 50 4.54 -5.82 4.18
N SER A 51 5.04 -4.87 4.98
CA SER A 51 4.22 -4.16 5.97
C SER A 51 3.10 -3.32 5.32
N SER A 52 3.36 -2.67 4.18
CA SER A 52 2.33 -1.91 3.48
C SER A 52 1.35 -2.82 2.75
N ALA A 53 1.84 -3.90 2.14
CA ALA A 53 1.00 -4.90 1.51
C ALA A 53 0.02 -5.54 2.50
N GLU A 54 0.49 -5.91 3.70
CA GLU A 54 -0.34 -6.42 4.79
C GLU A 54 -1.41 -5.43 5.23
N ARG A 55 -1.06 -4.14 5.30
CA ARG A 55 -2.04 -3.09 5.65
C ARG A 55 -3.13 -2.97 4.59
N ILE A 56 -2.80 -3.11 3.30
CA ILE A 56 -3.82 -3.14 2.24
C ILE A 56 -4.70 -4.38 2.39
N TRP A 57 -4.09 -5.55 2.64
CA TRP A 57 -4.80 -6.81 2.85
C TRP A 57 -5.84 -6.68 3.98
N ASN A 58 -5.44 -6.13 5.12
CA ASN A 58 -6.34 -5.91 6.24
C ASN A 58 -7.44 -4.88 5.92
N LEU A 59 -7.12 -3.80 5.19
CA LEU A 59 -8.12 -2.81 4.77
C LEU A 59 -9.20 -3.41 3.86
N LEU A 60 -8.83 -4.42 3.07
CA LEU A 60 -9.78 -5.19 2.26
C LEU A 60 -10.67 -6.11 3.08
N GLY A 61 -10.49 -6.23 4.40
CA GLY A 61 -11.34 -7.03 5.29
C GLY A 61 -10.79 -8.44 5.59
N TYR A 62 -9.59 -8.76 5.10
CA TYR A 62 -8.92 -10.00 5.48
C TYR A 62 -8.36 -9.90 6.90
N ASN A 63 -8.47 -10.99 7.67
CA ASN A 63 -8.03 -11.06 9.07
C ASN A 63 -6.92 -12.10 9.30
N ASP A 64 -6.40 -12.65 8.21
CA ASP A 64 -5.24 -13.54 8.17
C ASP A 64 -4.00 -12.82 7.66
N ASN A 65 -2.90 -13.55 7.54
CA ASN A 65 -1.61 -13.00 7.15
C ASN A 65 -1.38 -13.20 5.64
N LEU A 66 -1.13 -12.11 4.92
CA LEU A 66 -0.87 -12.13 3.48
C LEU A 66 0.28 -13.08 3.08
N ALA A 67 1.26 -13.31 3.96
CA ALA A 67 2.36 -14.25 3.74
C ALA A 67 1.91 -15.69 3.45
N ASN A 68 0.71 -16.06 3.90
CA ASN A 68 0.17 -17.41 3.74
C ASN A 68 -0.53 -17.61 2.38
N HIS A 69 -0.65 -16.55 1.57
CA HIS A 69 -1.35 -16.57 0.30
C HIS A 69 -0.40 -16.72 -0.90
N LEU A 70 -0.92 -17.32 -1.96
CA LEU A 70 -0.22 -17.53 -3.21
C LEU A 70 -0.38 -16.34 -4.15
N TRP A 71 0.61 -16.13 -5.02
CA TRP A 71 0.58 -15.06 -6.02
C TRP A 71 -0.61 -15.18 -6.99
N ILE A 72 -1.09 -16.40 -7.23
CA ILE A 72 -2.22 -16.65 -8.12
C ILE A 72 -3.53 -16.06 -7.58
N GLU A 73 -3.64 -15.89 -6.26
CA GLU A 73 -4.81 -15.31 -5.60
C GLU A 73 -5.00 -13.82 -5.93
N ALA A 74 -3.98 -13.17 -6.49
CA ALA A 74 -4.10 -11.83 -7.07
C ALA A 74 -5.12 -11.77 -8.23
N LEU A 75 -5.36 -12.91 -8.89
CA LEU A 75 -6.33 -13.02 -9.99
C LEU A 75 -7.71 -13.50 -9.51
N GLU A 76 -7.81 -13.96 -8.27
CA GLU A 76 -9.07 -14.43 -7.71
C GLU A 76 -9.94 -13.24 -7.30
N PRO A 77 -11.25 -13.30 -7.56
CA PRO A 77 -12.14 -12.21 -7.20
C PRO A 77 -12.21 -12.02 -5.67
N LEU A 78 -12.26 -10.76 -5.24
CA LEU A 78 -12.71 -10.36 -3.92
C LEU A 78 -14.10 -10.95 -3.63
N PRO A 79 -14.32 -11.58 -2.47
CA PRO A 79 -15.64 -12.09 -2.10
C PRO A 79 -16.68 -10.96 -2.06
N PRO A 80 -17.85 -11.13 -2.72
CA PRO A 80 -18.91 -10.13 -2.67
C PRO A 80 -19.52 -10.06 -1.27
N GLY A 81 -19.84 -8.84 -0.82
CA GLY A 81 -20.41 -8.59 0.50
C GLY A 81 -19.43 -8.69 1.67
N GLN A 82 -18.12 -8.78 1.39
CA GLN A 82 -17.09 -8.71 2.41
C GLN A 82 -17.05 -7.32 3.07
N ASP A 83 -17.06 -7.28 4.40
CA ASP A 83 -16.94 -6.04 5.15
C ASP A 83 -15.51 -5.47 4.99
N LEU A 84 -15.44 -4.22 4.57
CA LEU A 84 -14.18 -3.48 4.45
C LEU A 84 -13.90 -2.72 5.74
N LEU A 85 -12.62 -2.55 6.08
CA LEU A 85 -12.24 -1.64 7.14
C LEU A 85 -12.27 -0.18 6.65
N GLU A 86 -12.37 0.74 7.60
CA GLU A 86 -12.34 2.17 7.28
C GLU A 86 -11.03 2.54 6.55
N PRO A 87 -11.12 3.14 5.35
CA PRO A 87 -9.95 3.43 4.54
C PRO A 87 -9.04 4.45 5.22
N LYS A 88 -7.75 4.13 5.31
CA LYS A 88 -6.71 5.01 5.88
C LYS A 88 -5.58 5.22 4.88
N PRO A 89 -4.98 6.42 4.81
CA PRO A 89 -3.82 6.66 3.96
C PRO A 89 -2.71 5.63 4.22
N LEU A 90 -2.26 4.98 3.15
CA LEU A 90 -1.25 3.94 3.25
C LEU A 90 0.14 4.52 3.51
N PHE A 91 0.48 5.62 2.82
CA PHE A 91 1.77 6.29 2.91
C PHE A 91 1.60 7.73 3.39
N SER A 92 2.43 8.14 4.33
CA SER A 92 2.59 9.54 4.70
C SER A 92 3.56 10.23 3.74
N LYS A 93 3.29 11.50 3.43
CA LYS A 93 4.24 12.33 2.68
C LYS A 93 5.46 12.58 3.56
N ILE A 94 6.66 12.41 2.99
CA ILE A 94 7.92 12.77 3.64
C ILE A 94 8.11 14.29 3.48
N THR A 95 8.39 14.98 4.58
CA THR A 95 8.68 16.43 4.56
C THR A 95 10.18 16.71 4.57
N ASP A 96 10.56 17.96 4.29
CA ASP A 96 11.96 18.39 4.34
C ASP A 96 12.52 18.30 5.77
N GLU A 97 11.66 18.50 6.78
CA GLU A 97 12.00 18.33 8.19
C GLU A 97 12.31 16.87 8.52
N ASP A 98 11.52 15.92 8.01
CA ASP A 98 11.77 14.49 8.19
C ASP A 98 13.14 14.09 7.61
N ILE A 99 13.47 14.62 6.42
CA ILE A 99 14.75 14.37 5.76
C ILE A 99 15.90 14.95 6.59
N LYS A 100 15.79 16.20 7.06
CA LYS A 100 16.82 16.83 7.90
C LYS A 100 17.04 16.05 9.19
N ALA A 101 15.96 15.65 9.86
CA ALA A 101 16.03 14.87 11.09
C ALA A 101 16.71 13.51 10.88
N ALA A 102 16.40 12.82 9.77
CA ALA A 102 17.03 11.56 9.41
C ALA A 102 18.54 11.72 9.16
N VAL A 103 18.95 12.74 8.40
CA VAL A 103 20.37 13.03 8.13
C VAL A 103 21.13 13.35 9.42
N GLN A 104 20.58 14.22 10.27
CA GLN A 104 21.18 14.54 11.57
C GLN A 104 21.35 13.31 12.45
N LYS A 105 20.35 12.43 12.48
CA LYS A 105 20.41 11.17 13.22
C LYS A 105 21.54 10.28 12.69
N ILE A 106 21.68 10.16 11.38
CA ILE A 106 22.77 9.37 10.75
C ILE A 106 24.14 9.92 11.13
N GLU A 107 24.36 11.24 11.06
CA GLU A 107 25.64 11.84 11.42
C GLU A 107 25.95 11.65 12.93
N SER A 108 24.97 11.81 13.81
CA SER A 108 25.16 11.56 15.25
C SER A 108 25.54 10.11 15.56
N ILE A 109 25.01 9.14 14.79
CA ILE A 109 25.38 7.73 14.92
C ILE A 109 26.82 7.52 14.45
N ARG A 110 27.22 8.14 13.33
CA ARG A 110 28.59 8.07 12.80
C ARG A 110 29.61 8.62 13.80
N GLU A 111 29.35 9.79 14.37
CA GLU A 111 30.24 10.41 15.38
C GLU A 111 30.40 9.53 16.63
N ARG A 112 29.31 8.92 17.10
CA ARG A 112 29.34 7.98 18.24
C ARG A 112 30.20 6.75 17.96
N ILE A 113 30.06 6.17 16.76
CA ILE A 113 30.84 4.98 16.35
C ILE A 113 32.33 5.34 16.27
N SER A 114 32.68 6.46 15.62
CA SER A 114 34.08 6.91 15.51
C SER A 114 34.71 7.19 16.88
N SER A 115 33.96 7.81 17.80
CA SER A 115 34.43 8.08 19.16
C SER A 115 34.67 6.80 19.97
N GLN A 116 33.85 5.76 19.77
CA GLN A 116 34.02 4.46 20.43
C GLN A 116 35.21 3.67 19.86
N GLN A 117 35.48 3.79 18.56
CA GLN A 117 36.64 3.14 17.92
C GLN A 117 37.98 3.79 18.31
N LEU A 118 37.99 5.09 18.63
CA LEU A 118 39.17 5.80 19.12
C LEU A 118 39.52 5.46 20.59
N LEU A 119 38.61 4.82 21.32
CA LEU A 119 38.78 4.43 22.73
C LEU A 119 39.15 2.94 22.91
N GLN A 120 39.28 2.18 21.82
CA GLN A 120 39.79 0.79 21.80
C GLN A 120 41.20 0.74 21.22
#